data_AF-A0A0R1WDW6-F1
#
_entry.id   AF-A0A0R1WDW6-F1
#
_cell.length_a   1.000
_cell.length_b   1.000
_cell.length_c   1.000
_cell.angle_alpha   90.00
_cell.angle_beta   90.00
_cell.angle_gamma   90.00
#
_symmetry.space_group_name_H-M   'P 1'
#
loop_
_entity.id
_entity.type
_entity.pdbx_description
1 polymer ?
#
loop_
_entity_poly.entity_id
_entity_poly.type
_entity_poly.pdbx_seq_one_letter_code
_entity_poly.pdbx_strand_id
1 'polypeptide(L)'
;MGLLFGLSTLANVTTVKADSVLPAGRYAFAVTRTTETTDQKGDLTSTVLPKGSSWLINTEYDKGDQTFFQLAPNVVVNLYAGYVYTPKVQDVKVISKGPASLYDHNGQLITDRALAPGSEWYSDRVIFLDHETYYRVATDEFVSIGNVEEY
;
A
#
# COMPACT_ATOMS: atom_id res chain seq x y z
N MET A 1 9.41 55.69 16.98
CA MET A 1 9.43 55.19 15.59
C MET A 1 10.80 54.61 15.32
N GLY A 2 11.02 53.33 15.06
CA GLY A 2 10.15 52.17 14.96
C GLY A 2 11.01 50.93 14.66
N LEU A 3 10.44 49.76 15.00
CA LEU A 3 10.63 48.43 14.40
C LEU A 3 11.99 47.69 14.53
N LEU A 4 11.94 46.70 15.44
CA LEU A 4 12.33 45.29 15.30
C LEU A 4 12.62 44.81 13.86
N PHE A 5 13.57 43.91 13.66
CA PHE A 5 13.31 42.55 13.13
C PHE A 5 14.55 41.65 13.33
N GLY A 6 14.31 40.54 14.03
CA GLY A 6 15.28 39.48 14.25
C GLY A 6 15.58 38.71 12.97
N LEU A 7 16.80 38.19 12.87
CA LEU A 7 17.16 37.15 11.92
C LEU A 7 16.34 35.89 12.25
N SER A 8 15.26 35.65 11.52
CA SER A 8 14.69 34.32 11.40
C SER A 8 15.62 33.50 10.51
N THR A 9 16.28 32.50 11.08
CA THR A 9 16.91 31.44 10.30
C THR A 9 15.81 30.67 9.58
N LEU A 10 15.88 30.60 8.25
CA LEU A 10 15.11 29.62 7.49
C LEU A 10 15.68 28.25 7.85
N ALA A 11 14.96 27.48 8.67
CA ALA A 11 15.18 26.05 8.73
C ALA A 11 14.74 25.47 7.39
N ASN A 12 15.69 25.23 6.49
CA ASN A 12 15.50 24.27 5.41
C ASN A 12 15.32 22.91 6.09
N VAL A 13 14.06 22.53 6.35
CA VAL A 13 13.72 21.15 6.64
C VAL A 13 13.85 20.40 5.32
N THR A 14 15.07 19.98 4.98
CA THR A 14 15.25 18.87 4.06
C THR A 14 14.74 17.65 4.81
N THR A 15 13.46 17.32 4.65
CA THR A 15 13.01 15.96 4.92
C THR A 15 13.82 15.08 4.00
N VAL A 16 14.85 14.44 4.54
CA VAL A 16 15.49 13.29 3.91
C VAL A 16 14.38 12.25 3.79
N LYS A 17 13.73 12.18 2.61
CA LYS A 17 12.87 11.06 2.28
C LYS A 17 13.77 9.82 2.38
N ALA A 18 13.41 8.90 3.25
CA ALA A 18 14.22 7.72 3.53
C ALA A 18 14.49 6.97 2.22
N ASP A 19 15.75 6.60 1.99
CA ASP A 19 16.13 5.61 0.98
C ASP A 19 15.22 4.37 1.15
N SER A 20 14.70 3.83 0.04
CA SER A 20 13.80 2.65 -0.06
C SER A 20 13.59 1.90 1.25
N VAL A 21 12.48 2.18 1.95
CA VAL A 21 12.19 1.56 3.25
C VAL A 21 11.73 0.10 3.15
N LEU A 22 11.44 -0.37 1.93
CA LEU A 22 10.98 -1.73 1.67
C LEU A 22 12.17 -2.67 1.39
N PRO A 23 12.54 -3.58 2.31
CA PRO A 23 13.47 -4.67 1.99
C PRO A 23 12.99 -5.52 0.81
N ALA A 24 13.91 -5.79 -0.12
CA ALA A 24 13.67 -6.59 -1.32
C ALA A 24 13.04 -7.95 -0.99
N GLY A 25 12.05 -8.36 -1.78
CA GLY A 25 11.42 -9.68 -1.68
C GLY A 25 10.45 -9.86 -0.49
N ARG A 26 10.28 -8.83 0.36
CA ARG A 26 9.30 -8.88 1.47
C ARG A 26 7.92 -8.37 1.07
N TYR A 27 7.87 -7.41 0.16
CA TYR A 27 6.64 -6.76 -0.29
C TYR A 27 6.31 -7.15 -1.72
N ALA A 28 5.04 -7.04 -2.06
CA ALA A 28 4.53 -7.25 -3.41
C ALA A 28 3.60 -6.12 -3.83
N PHE A 29 3.49 -5.90 -5.12
CA PHE A 29 2.62 -4.93 -5.75
C PHE A 29 1.43 -5.63 -6.39
N ALA A 30 0.21 -5.28 -5.99
CA ALA A 30 -1.02 -5.75 -6.59
C ALA A 30 -1.50 -4.74 -7.64
N VAL A 31 -1.71 -5.19 -8.88
CA VAL A 31 -2.09 -4.34 -10.01
C VAL A 31 -3.61 -4.21 -10.07
N THR A 32 -4.15 -3.00 -9.91
CA THR A 32 -5.61 -2.77 -9.90
C THR A 32 -6.16 -2.38 -11.27
N ARG A 33 -5.29 -1.99 -12.20
CA ARG A 33 -5.59 -1.69 -13.61
C ARG A 33 -4.47 -2.15 -14.52
N THR A 34 -4.82 -2.68 -15.69
CA THR A 34 -3.82 -3.04 -16.69
C THR A 34 -2.97 -1.82 -17.03
N THR A 35 -1.65 -1.93 -16.90
CA THR A 35 -0.73 -0.79 -17.03
C THR A 35 0.51 -1.17 -17.84
N GLU A 36 0.99 -0.20 -18.61
CA GLU A 36 2.33 -0.25 -19.19
C GLU A 36 3.38 -0.06 -18.09
N THR A 37 4.60 -0.49 -18.38
CA THR A 37 5.75 -0.36 -17.48
C THR A 37 6.85 0.42 -18.15
N THR A 38 7.73 1.00 -17.33
CA THR A 38 8.93 1.69 -17.81
C THR A 38 10.18 0.96 -17.37
N ASP A 39 11.32 1.34 -17.92
CA ASP A 39 12.62 1.08 -17.30
C ASP A 39 12.89 2.10 -16.18
N GLN A 40 14.10 2.05 -15.61
CA GLN A 40 14.53 2.97 -14.55
C GLN A 40 14.75 4.41 -15.03
N LYS A 41 14.92 4.63 -16.34
CA LYS A 41 15.08 5.97 -16.93
C LYS A 41 13.72 6.64 -17.18
N GLY A 42 12.68 5.81 -17.34
CA GLY A 42 11.31 6.22 -17.62
C GLY A 42 10.86 5.90 -19.05
N ASP A 43 11.67 5.14 -19.81
CA ASP A 43 11.32 4.72 -21.17
C ASP A 43 10.35 3.53 -21.10
N LEU A 44 9.29 3.53 -21.93
CA LEU A 44 8.31 2.44 -21.96
C LEU A 44 8.98 1.10 -22.33
N THR A 45 8.49 0.02 -21.73
CA THR A 45 8.91 -1.33 -22.09
C THR A 45 7.79 -2.10 -22.78
N SER A 46 8.12 -3.23 -23.39
CA SER A 46 7.11 -4.13 -23.98
C SER A 46 6.30 -4.91 -22.94
N THR A 47 6.65 -4.82 -21.66
CA THR A 47 5.94 -5.52 -20.58
C THR A 47 4.72 -4.72 -20.14
N VAL A 48 3.56 -5.38 -20.20
CA VAL A 48 2.29 -4.85 -19.68
C VAL A 48 1.89 -5.70 -18.48
N LEU A 49 1.55 -5.06 -17.37
CA LEU A 49 1.06 -5.76 -16.18
C LEU A 49 -0.46 -5.90 -16.27
N PRO A 50 -1.04 -7.11 -16.26
CA PRO A 50 -2.48 -7.30 -16.26
C PRO A 50 -3.14 -6.88 -14.94
N LYS A 51 -4.37 -6.35 -15.00
CA LYS A 51 -5.22 -6.17 -13.80
C LYS A 51 -5.35 -7.50 -13.04
N GLY A 52 -5.21 -7.44 -11.71
CA GLY A 52 -5.29 -8.58 -10.80
C GLY A 52 -3.99 -9.37 -10.67
N SER A 53 -2.94 -9.02 -11.40
CA SER A 53 -1.62 -9.63 -11.22
C SER A 53 -0.93 -9.08 -9.96
N SER A 54 -0.04 -9.90 -9.41
CA SER A 54 0.77 -9.59 -8.23
C SER A 54 2.24 -9.82 -8.56
N TRP A 55 3.11 -8.89 -8.15
CA TRP A 55 4.53 -8.94 -8.47
C TRP A 55 5.36 -8.63 -7.22
N LEU A 56 6.46 -9.36 -7.01
CA LEU A 56 7.38 -9.04 -5.92
C LEU A 56 8.04 -7.68 -6.17
N ILE A 57 8.21 -6.91 -5.12
CA ILE A 57 8.92 -5.63 -5.16
C ILE A 57 10.39 -5.91 -4.83
N ASN A 58 11.28 -5.51 -5.74
CA ASN A 58 12.71 -5.53 -5.51
C ASN A 58 13.18 -4.26 -4.83
N THR A 59 12.73 -3.10 -5.33
CA THR A 59 13.20 -1.79 -4.86
C THR A 59 12.11 -0.75 -5.05
N GLU A 60 11.99 0.16 -4.09
CA GLU A 60 11.17 1.36 -4.17
C GLU A 60 12.07 2.56 -4.49
N TYR A 61 11.57 3.50 -5.28
CA TYR A 61 12.24 4.78 -5.45
C TYR A 61 11.27 5.90 -5.78
N ASP A 62 11.59 7.09 -5.28
CA ASP A 62 10.83 8.31 -5.53
C ASP A 62 11.46 9.11 -6.68
N LYS A 63 10.62 9.63 -7.57
CA LYS A 63 11.00 10.58 -8.61
C LYS A 63 10.01 11.74 -8.60
N GLY A 64 10.40 12.86 -7.98
CA GLY A 64 9.50 13.97 -7.70
C GLY A 64 8.46 13.59 -6.64
N ASP A 65 7.18 13.84 -6.92
CA ASP A 65 6.04 13.48 -6.05
C ASP A 65 5.48 12.08 -6.34
N GLN A 66 6.16 11.31 -7.20
CA GLN A 66 5.73 9.99 -7.62
C GLN A 66 6.63 8.91 -7.03
N THR A 67 6.01 7.86 -6.50
CA THR A 67 6.68 6.66 -6.02
C THR A 67 6.57 5.55 -7.06
N PHE A 68 7.70 4.87 -7.29
CA PHE A 68 7.83 3.78 -8.26
C PHE A 68 8.39 2.53 -7.59
N PHE A 69 8.04 1.39 -8.15
CA PHE A 69 8.49 0.07 -7.69
C PHE A 69 9.12 -0.70 -8.84
N GLN A 70 10.34 -1.14 -8.63
CA GLN A 70 10.99 -2.10 -9.52
C GLN A 70 10.50 -3.51 -9.20
N LEU A 71 9.91 -4.17 -10.19
CA LEU A 71 9.36 -5.52 -10.07
C LEU A 71 10.27 -6.57 -10.71
N ALA A 72 11.02 -6.20 -11.75
CA ALA A 72 12.01 -7.03 -12.43
C ALA A 72 13.06 -6.13 -13.14
N PRO A 73 14.13 -6.69 -13.75
CA PRO A 73 15.01 -5.91 -14.62
C PRO A 73 14.21 -5.20 -15.72
N ASN A 74 14.37 -3.87 -15.83
CA ASN A 74 13.62 -3.00 -16.75
C ASN A 74 12.08 -3.08 -16.60
N VAL A 75 11.56 -3.52 -15.47
CA VAL A 75 10.11 -3.50 -15.22
C VAL A 75 9.85 -2.67 -13.97
N VAL A 76 9.40 -1.45 -14.21
CA VAL A 76 9.06 -0.46 -13.21
C VAL A 76 7.58 -0.09 -13.35
N VAL A 77 6.91 0.00 -12.21
CA VAL A 77 5.52 0.48 -12.13
C VAL A 77 5.41 1.67 -11.20
N ASN A 78 4.49 2.58 -11.49
CA ASN A 78 4.14 3.67 -10.60
C ASN A 78 3.08 3.24 -9.57
N LEU A 79 3.14 3.77 -8.34
CA LEU A 79 2.17 3.50 -7.28
C LEU A 79 0.72 3.63 -7.73
N TYR A 80 0.37 4.60 -8.58
CA TYR A 80 -1.00 4.81 -9.05
C TYR A 80 -1.62 3.60 -9.78
N ALA A 81 -0.83 2.63 -10.24
CA ALA A 81 -1.34 1.44 -10.93
C ALA A 81 -1.89 0.35 -10.00
N GLY A 82 -1.76 0.52 -8.69
CA GLY A 82 -2.04 -0.53 -7.73
C GLY A 82 -1.73 -0.16 -6.29
N TYR A 83 -1.37 -1.16 -5.48
CA TYR A 83 -0.99 -0.95 -4.08
C TYR A 83 0.06 -1.97 -3.63
N VAL A 84 0.84 -1.56 -2.62
CA VAL A 84 1.84 -2.41 -1.97
C VAL A 84 1.17 -3.22 -0.87
N TYR A 85 1.56 -4.49 -0.73
CA TYR A 85 1.10 -5.36 0.34
C TYR A 85 2.23 -6.28 0.84
N THR A 86 2.04 -6.85 2.03
CA THR A 86 2.88 -7.94 2.55
C THR A 86 2.13 -9.26 2.39
N PRO A 87 2.68 -10.26 1.67
CA PRO A 87 2.10 -11.60 1.65
C PRO A 87 2.02 -12.15 3.08
N LYS A 88 0.83 -12.56 3.51
CA LYS A 88 0.59 -13.17 4.82
C LYS A 88 -0.64 -14.05 4.73
N VAL A 89 -0.40 -15.36 4.62
CA VAL A 89 -1.45 -16.36 4.68
C VAL A 89 -1.83 -16.59 6.12
N GLN A 90 -3.09 -16.35 6.47
CA GLN A 90 -3.61 -16.49 7.83
C GLN A 90 -5.14 -16.58 7.79
N ASP A 91 -5.71 -17.48 8.58
CA ASP A 91 -7.14 -17.48 8.86
C ASP A 91 -7.44 -16.47 9.97
N VAL A 92 -8.49 -15.66 9.79
CA VAL A 92 -8.89 -14.60 10.72
C VAL A 92 -10.34 -14.73 11.11
N LYS A 93 -10.64 -14.47 12.38
CA LYS A 93 -11.98 -14.52 12.94
C LYS A 93 -12.41 -13.15 13.42
N VAL A 94 -13.63 -12.74 13.09
CA VAL A 94 -14.20 -11.45 13.52
C VAL A 94 -14.54 -11.49 15.01
N ILE A 95 -13.88 -10.65 15.81
CA ILE A 95 -14.07 -10.55 17.27
C ILE A 95 -14.81 -9.28 17.70
N SER A 96 -15.10 -8.38 16.77
CA SER A 96 -15.85 -7.15 17.05
C SER A 96 -17.26 -7.47 17.57
N LYS A 97 -17.77 -6.64 18.50
CA LYS A 97 -19.11 -6.84 19.10
C LYS A 97 -20.26 -6.68 18.09
N GLY A 98 -20.05 -5.85 17.07
CA GLY A 98 -20.97 -5.65 15.95
C GLY A 98 -20.30 -5.98 14.62
N PRO A 99 -21.01 -5.83 13.49
CA PRO A 99 -20.43 -6.08 12.18
C PRO A 99 -19.13 -5.30 11.97
N ALA A 100 -18.08 -5.98 11.50
CA ALA A 100 -16.80 -5.34 11.22
C ALA A 100 -16.86 -4.63 9.87
N SER A 101 -16.48 -3.35 9.86
CA SER A 101 -16.37 -2.55 8.65
C SER A 101 -15.30 -3.09 7.70
N LEU A 102 -15.55 -2.90 6.41
CA LEU A 102 -14.62 -3.24 5.34
C LEU A 102 -14.14 -1.98 4.64
N TYR A 103 -12.91 -2.02 4.15
CA TYR A 103 -12.24 -0.91 3.49
C TYR A 103 -11.59 -1.39 2.19
N ASP A 104 -11.46 -0.52 1.20
CA ASP A 104 -10.66 -0.82 0.01
C ASP A 104 -9.16 -0.59 0.26
N HIS A 105 -8.31 -0.85 -0.74
CA HIS A 105 -6.87 -0.61 -0.65
C HIS A 105 -6.47 0.85 -0.41
N ASN A 106 -7.38 1.82 -0.61
CA ASN A 106 -7.16 3.24 -0.33
C ASN A 106 -7.64 3.64 1.07
N GLY A 107 -8.20 2.71 1.85
CA GLY A 107 -8.79 2.98 3.16
C GLY A 107 -10.19 3.59 3.08
N GLN A 108 -10.83 3.54 1.92
CA GLN A 108 -12.21 4.01 1.76
C GLN A 108 -13.18 2.97 2.33
N LEU A 109 -14.09 3.42 3.20
CA LEU A 109 -15.13 2.57 3.79
C LEU A 109 -16.07 2.02 2.72
N ILE A 110 -16.28 0.70 2.75
CA ILE A 110 -17.27 -0.03 1.97
C ILE A 110 -18.57 -0.08 2.80
N THR A 111 -19.65 0.49 2.28
CA THR A 111 -20.89 0.74 3.05
C THR A 111 -22.03 -0.24 2.75
N ASP A 112 -21.93 -1.06 1.71
CA ASP A 112 -22.97 -1.99 1.29
C ASP A 112 -22.84 -3.39 1.94
N ARG A 113 -21.75 -3.64 2.67
CA ARG A 113 -21.46 -4.93 3.33
C ARG A 113 -20.53 -4.76 4.53
N ALA A 114 -20.54 -5.76 5.40
CA ALA A 114 -19.70 -5.86 6.60
C ALA A 114 -19.55 -7.34 6.98
N LEU A 115 -18.56 -7.66 7.82
CA LEU A 115 -18.37 -9.03 8.30
C LEU A 115 -19.16 -9.26 9.60
N ALA A 116 -19.89 -10.37 9.68
CA ALA A 116 -20.65 -10.71 10.89
C ALA A 116 -19.71 -11.10 12.06
N PRO A 117 -20.06 -10.76 13.31
CA PRO A 117 -19.33 -11.24 14.49
C PRO A 117 -19.18 -12.77 14.49
N GLY A 118 -17.98 -13.27 14.78
CA GLY A 118 -17.66 -14.69 14.81
C GLY A 118 -17.50 -15.37 13.44
N SER A 119 -17.68 -14.64 12.33
CA SER A 119 -17.38 -15.19 11.00
C SER A 119 -15.87 -15.37 10.80
N GLU A 120 -15.52 -16.36 9.98
CA GLU A 120 -14.15 -16.80 9.72
C GLU A 120 -13.80 -16.56 8.25
N TRP A 121 -12.59 -16.07 8.00
CA TRP A 121 -12.14 -15.65 6.68
C TRP A 121 -10.69 -16.04 6.45
N TYR A 122 -10.44 -16.57 5.25
CA TYR A 122 -9.09 -16.76 4.77
C TYR A 122 -8.51 -15.43 4.28
N SER A 123 -7.30 -15.09 4.74
CA SER A 123 -6.52 -13.97 4.21
C SER A 123 -5.22 -14.46 3.61
N ASP A 124 -4.82 -13.85 2.50
CA ASP A 124 -3.54 -14.12 1.81
C ASP A 124 -2.52 -12.98 1.91
N ARG A 125 -2.96 -11.80 2.36
CA ARG A 125 -2.11 -10.61 2.45
C ARG A 125 -2.64 -9.58 3.42
N VAL A 126 -1.72 -8.73 3.86
CA VAL A 126 -2.03 -7.53 4.64
C VAL A 126 -1.56 -6.27 3.95
N ILE A 127 -2.29 -5.18 4.17
CA ILE A 127 -1.88 -3.82 3.82
C ILE A 127 -1.70 -2.99 5.09
N PHE A 128 -0.92 -1.91 4.97
CA PHE A 128 -0.70 -0.96 6.04
C PHE A 128 -1.20 0.42 5.58
N LEU A 129 -2.23 0.92 6.25
CA LEU A 129 -2.89 2.19 5.95
C LEU A 129 -3.02 2.99 7.25
N ASP A 130 -2.68 4.28 7.22
CA ASP A 130 -2.84 5.19 8.36
C ASP A 130 -2.34 4.65 9.71
N HIS A 131 -1.18 3.98 9.69
CA HIS A 131 -0.54 3.35 10.85
C HIS A 131 -1.21 2.08 11.40
N GLU A 132 -2.18 1.53 10.68
CA GLU A 132 -2.92 0.33 11.04
C GLU A 132 -2.78 -0.77 9.97
N THR A 133 -2.81 -2.02 10.40
CA THR A 133 -2.74 -3.19 9.51
C THR A 133 -4.13 -3.71 9.21
N TYR A 134 -4.36 -4.09 7.96
CA TYR A 134 -5.63 -4.65 7.52
C TYR A 134 -5.42 -5.99 6.80
N TYR A 135 -6.26 -6.97 7.12
CA TYR A 135 -6.30 -8.28 6.47
C TYR A 135 -7.21 -8.25 5.25
N ARG A 136 -6.76 -8.83 4.14
CA ARG A 136 -7.60 -8.96 2.95
C ARG A 136 -8.54 -10.15 3.10
N VAL A 137 -9.84 -9.92 2.93
CA VAL A 137 -10.86 -10.97 3.01
C VAL A 137 -11.59 -11.21 1.68
N ALA A 138 -11.50 -10.27 0.74
CA ALA A 138 -11.99 -10.43 -0.62
C ALA A 138 -11.15 -9.62 -1.63
N THR A 139 -11.58 -9.56 -2.89
CA THR A 139 -10.94 -8.72 -3.90
C THR A 139 -11.14 -7.26 -3.54
N ASP A 140 -10.04 -6.59 -3.17
CA ASP A 140 -10.04 -5.18 -2.76
C ASP A 140 -10.94 -4.88 -1.55
N GLU A 141 -11.10 -5.83 -0.63
CA GLU A 141 -11.83 -5.64 0.62
C GLU A 141 -10.97 -6.10 1.80
N PHE A 142 -10.79 -5.22 2.78
CA PHE A 142 -9.89 -5.38 3.89
C PHE A 142 -10.57 -5.07 5.23
N VAL A 143 -10.26 -5.83 6.27
CA VAL A 143 -10.73 -5.62 7.63
C VAL A 143 -9.57 -5.24 8.54
N SER A 144 -9.76 -4.24 9.42
CA SER A 144 -8.72 -3.82 10.36
C SER A 144 -8.37 -4.94 11.35
N ILE A 145 -7.09 -5.06 11.68
CA ILE A 145 -6.58 -6.03 12.66
C ILE A 145 -7.22 -5.85 14.05
N GLY A 146 -7.70 -4.66 14.40
CA GLY A 146 -8.38 -4.41 15.67
C GLY A 146 -9.75 -5.10 15.78
N ASN A 147 -10.33 -5.55 14.67
CA ASN A 147 -11.63 -6.23 14.63
C ASN A 147 -11.54 -7.75 14.46
N VAL A 148 -10.34 -8.30 14.31
CA VAL A 148 -10.13 -9.73 14.07
C VAL A 148 -9.05 -10.32 14.97
N GLU A 149 -9.08 -11.64 15.13
CA GLU A 149 -7.98 -12.42 15.72
C GLU A 149 -7.49 -13.48 14.72
N GLU A 150 -6.19 -13.75 14.75
CA GLU A 150 -5.56 -14.85 14.01
C GLU A 150 -5.74 -16.17 14.79
N TYR A 151 -5.93 -17.30 14.11
CA TYR A 151 -6.06 -18.62 14.75
C TYR A 151 -5.43 -19.76 13.93
#